data_AF-B4MGC7-F1
#
_entry.id   AF-B4MGC7-F1
#
_cell.length_a   1.000
_cell.length_b   1.000
_cell.length_c   1.000
_cell.angle_alpha   90.00
_cell.angle_beta   90.00
_cell.angle_gamma   90.00
#
_symmetry.space_group_name_H-M   'P 1'
#
loop_
_entity.id
_entity.type
_entity.pdbx_description
1 polymer ?
#
loop_
_entity_poly.entity_id
_entity_poly.type
_entity_poly.pdbx_seq_one_letter_code
_entity_poly.pdbx_strand_id
1 'polypeptide(L)'
;MASSRESFTSAQAPTDEDQLSEVNANNPNDLRQLLMLRLQECGWYDSIRKMIRNILIKRGAKNVTYEEIHAEIVPKARALVPEEVRKELQLIVRDALESTKR
;
A
#
# COMPACT_ATOMS: atom_id res chain seq x y z
N MET A 1 39.45 37.96 -19.38
CA MET A 1 39.15 36.89 -20.35
C MET A 1 38.61 35.69 -19.59
N ALA A 2 37.42 35.23 -20.00
CA ALA A 2 36.74 33.96 -19.74
C ALA A 2 36.65 33.39 -18.30
N SER A 3 35.49 33.68 -17.69
CA SER A 3 34.78 32.81 -16.76
C SER A 3 34.52 31.43 -17.39
N SER A 4 34.92 30.35 -16.72
CA SER A 4 34.47 28.99 -17.06
C SER A 4 33.51 28.49 -15.99
N ARG A 5 32.26 28.37 -16.45
CA ARG A 5 31.09 27.84 -15.78
C ARG A 5 31.25 26.33 -15.59
N GLU A 6 31.34 25.87 -14.35
CA GLU A 6 30.91 24.51 -14.04
C GLU A 6 29.43 24.59 -13.69
N SER A 7 28.63 24.52 -14.75
CA SER A 7 27.19 24.39 -14.65
C SER A 7 26.93 22.97 -14.17
N PHE A 8 26.64 22.77 -12.89
CA PHE A 8 25.99 21.53 -12.47
C PHE A 8 24.55 21.60 -12.98
N THR A 9 24.39 21.07 -14.18
CA THR A 9 23.12 20.88 -14.85
C THR A 9 22.17 20.17 -13.90
N SER A 10 21.01 20.79 -13.74
CA SER A 10 19.80 20.17 -13.23
C SER A 10 19.60 18.82 -13.91
N ALA A 11 19.67 17.75 -13.12
CA ALA A 11 18.99 16.51 -13.41
C ALA A 11 17.90 16.38 -12.36
N GLN A 12 16.88 17.23 -12.53
CA GLN A 12 15.55 17.01 -12.00
C GLN A 12 15.18 15.55 -12.25
N ALA A 13 15.09 14.74 -11.18
CA ALA A 13 14.51 13.42 -11.28
C ALA A 13 13.04 13.60 -11.69
N PRO A 14 12.60 13.05 -12.83
CA PRO A 14 11.22 13.15 -13.22
C PRO A 14 10.42 12.03 -12.54
N THR A 15 9.34 12.48 -11.87
CA THR A 15 8.02 11.81 -11.80
C THR A 15 7.93 10.44 -11.15
N ASP A 16 7.56 10.44 -9.86
CA ASP A 16 6.69 9.41 -9.26
C ASP A 16 5.59 10.07 -8.38
N GLU A 17 5.23 11.33 -8.64
CA GLU A 17 4.28 12.09 -7.80
C GLU A 17 3.03 12.58 -8.55
N ASP A 18 2.87 12.28 -9.85
CA ASP A 18 1.74 12.81 -10.63
C ASP A 18 1.18 11.78 -11.60
N GLN A 19 0.61 10.70 -11.07
CA GLN A 19 -0.43 9.93 -11.77
C GLN A 19 -1.51 9.53 -10.77
N LEU A 20 -2.18 10.54 -10.19
CA LEU A 20 -3.54 10.40 -9.65
C LEU A 20 -4.59 10.55 -10.77
N SER A 21 -4.23 10.17 -12.00
CA SER A 21 -5.09 10.23 -13.16
C SER A 21 -6.04 9.03 -13.12
N GLU A 22 -7.24 9.28 -12.60
CA GLU A 22 -8.47 8.64 -13.05
C GLU A 22 -8.43 7.10 -13.04
N VAL A 23 -8.63 6.54 -11.84
CA VAL A 23 -8.87 5.10 -11.63
C VAL A 23 -10.18 4.70 -12.31
N ASN A 24 -10.12 4.48 -13.63
CA ASN A 24 -11.14 3.78 -14.37
C ASN A 24 -10.88 2.27 -14.16
N ALA A 25 -11.83 1.57 -13.53
CA ALA A 25 -11.70 0.17 -13.09
C ALA A 25 -11.74 -0.85 -14.25
N ASN A 26 -10.96 -0.62 -15.30
CA ASN A 26 -10.90 -1.50 -16.48
C ASN A 26 -9.75 -2.51 -16.42
N ASN A 27 -8.75 -2.35 -15.55
CA ASN A 27 -7.64 -3.29 -15.40
C ASN A 27 -7.47 -3.82 -13.95
N PRO A 28 -6.95 -5.04 -13.78
CA PRO A 28 -6.69 -5.63 -12.45
C PRO A 28 -5.66 -4.84 -11.63
N ASN A 29 -4.76 -4.07 -12.28
CA ASN A 29 -3.78 -3.24 -11.60
C ASN A 29 -4.43 -2.00 -10.96
N ASP A 30 -5.33 -1.32 -11.67
CA ASP A 30 -6.11 -0.19 -11.15
C ASP A 30 -6.96 -0.60 -9.95
N LEU A 31 -7.57 -1.79 -10.02
CA LEU A 31 -8.33 -2.37 -8.92
C LEU A 31 -7.48 -2.59 -7.68
N ARG A 32 -6.26 -3.09 -7.88
CA ARG A 32 -5.30 -3.34 -6.80
C ARG A 32 -4.82 -2.02 -6.19
N GLN A 33 -4.62 -0.99 -7.00
CA GLN A 33 -4.25 0.35 -6.52
C GLN A 33 -5.37 1.02 -5.74
N LEU A 34 -6.60 1.04 -6.27
CA LEU A 34 -7.77 1.55 -5.56
C LEU A 34 -7.94 0.85 -4.21
N LEU A 35 -7.75 -0.47 -4.21
CA LEU A 35 -7.79 -1.25 -2.99
C LEU A 35 -6.70 -0.84 -1.98
N MET A 36 -5.45 -0.69 -2.44
CA MET A 36 -4.35 -0.26 -1.58
C MET A 36 -4.62 1.12 -0.97
N LEU A 37 -5.21 2.03 -1.74
CA LEU A 37 -5.62 3.36 -1.29
C LEU A 37 -6.67 3.28 -0.17
N ARG A 38 -7.72 2.48 -0.37
CA ARG A 38 -8.79 2.30 0.64
C ARG A 38 -8.29 1.67 1.94
N LEU A 39 -7.42 0.67 1.84
CA LEU A 39 -6.78 0.07 3.01
C LEU A 39 -5.89 1.08 3.75
N GLN A 40 -5.26 2.02 3.03
CA GLN A 40 -4.48 3.10 3.62
C GLN A 40 -5.39 4.14 4.31
N GLU A 41 -6.48 4.57 3.66
CA GLU A 41 -7.45 5.52 4.24
C GLU A 41 -8.11 4.99 5.51
N CYS A 42 -8.39 3.69 5.58
CA CYS A 42 -8.96 3.07 6.78
C CYS A 42 -7.93 2.91 7.93
N GLY A 43 -6.67 3.29 7.72
CA GLY A 43 -5.62 3.19 8.74
C GLY A 43 -5.17 1.75 9.04
N TRP A 44 -5.50 0.81 8.15
CA TRP A 44 -5.14 -0.61 8.31
C TRP A 44 -3.63 -0.81 8.29
N TYR A 45 -2.93 -0.14 7.36
CA TYR A 45 -1.47 -0.17 7.28
C TYR A 45 -0.79 0.36 8.54
N ASP A 46 -1.27 1.48 9.09
CA ASP A 46 -0.69 2.02 10.32
C ASP A 46 -0.94 1.11 11.51
N SER A 47 -2.12 0.52 11.58
CA SER A 47 -2.47 -0.43 12.64
C SER A 47 -1.61 -1.70 12.59
N ILE A 48 -1.31 -2.24 11.39
CA ILE A 48 -0.36 -3.35 11.23
C ILE A 48 1.03 -2.92 11.66
N ARG A 49 1.50 -1.77 11.20
CA ARG A 49 2.83 -1.25 11.57
C ARG A 49 2.95 -1.08 13.08
N LYS A 50 1.92 -0.56 13.74
CA LYS A 50 1.84 -0.43 15.21
C LYS A 50 1.83 -1.79 15.90
N MET A 51 1.12 -2.77 15.35
CA MET A 51 1.08 -4.13 15.89
C MET A 51 2.45 -4.83 15.78
N ILE A 52 3.12 -4.73 14.63
CA ILE A 52 4.49 -5.25 14.44
C ILE A 52 5.44 -4.61 15.44
N ARG A 53 5.43 -3.28 15.57
CA ARG A 53 6.25 -2.57 16.56
C ARG A 53 5.98 -3.05 17.99
N ASN A 54 4.72 -3.23 18.36
CA ASN A 54 4.35 -3.71 19.69
C ASN A 54 4.84 -5.14 19.94
N ILE A 55 4.75 -6.03 18.96
CA ILE A 55 5.30 -7.40 19.05
C ILE A 55 6.81 -7.35 19.24
N LEU A 56 7.50 -6.50 18.47
CA LEU A 56 8.95 -6.36 18.52
C LEU A 56 9.43 -5.78 19.87
N ILE A 57 8.66 -4.87 20.47
CA ILE A 57 8.91 -4.33 21.81
C ILE A 57 8.62 -5.39 22.89
N LYS A 58 7.51 -6.11 22.79
CA LYS A 58 7.07 -7.08 23.82
C LYS A 58 7.94 -8.33 23.87
N ARG A 59 8.26 -8.93 22.73
CA ARG A 59 9.09 -10.14 22.66
C ARG A 59 10.59 -9.83 22.57
N GLY A 60 10.95 -8.60 22.21
CA GLY A 60 12.32 -8.18 21.97
C GLY A 60 12.79 -8.54 20.56
N ALA A 61 13.31 -7.55 19.83
CA ALA A 61 13.75 -7.70 18.42
C ALA A 61 14.81 -8.79 18.20
N LYS A 62 15.52 -9.20 19.25
CA LYS A 62 16.59 -10.24 19.17
C LYS A 62 16.06 -11.67 19.24
N ASN A 63 14.81 -11.87 19.67
CA ASN A 63 14.26 -13.20 19.92
C ASN A 63 13.21 -13.61 18.88
N VAL A 64 12.90 -12.75 17.90
CA VAL A 64 11.82 -13.00 16.95
C VAL A 64 12.35 -12.97 15.52
N THR A 65 12.14 -14.06 14.81
CA THR A 65 12.43 -14.19 13.38
C THR A 65 11.30 -13.62 12.52
N TYR A 66 11.63 -13.14 11.32
CA TYR A 66 10.66 -12.60 10.37
C TYR A 66 9.49 -13.57 10.12
N GLU A 67 9.78 -14.86 9.95
CA GLU A 67 8.76 -15.89 9.74
C GLU A 67 7.77 -16.00 10.90
N GLU A 68 8.23 -15.86 12.14
CA GLU A 68 7.36 -15.92 13.31
C GLU A 68 6.48 -14.67 13.40
N ILE A 69 7.05 -13.49 13.12
CA ILE A 69 6.25 -12.25 13.00
C ILE A 69 5.23 -12.41 11.88
N HIS A 70 5.62 -12.94 10.73
CA HIS A 70 4.76 -13.11 9.57
C HIS A 70 3.60 -14.06 9.89
N ALA A 71 3.88 -15.24 10.44
CA ALA A 71 2.88 -16.22 10.82
C ALA A 71 1.88 -15.68 11.86
N GLU A 72 2.31 -14.80 12.77
CA GLU A 72 1.43 -14.20 13.78
C GLU A 72 0.69 -12.94 13.28
N ILE A 73 1.35 -12.09 12.48
CA ILE A 73 0.82 -10.80 12.03
C ILE A 73 -0.18 -10.98 10.89
N VAL A 74 0.04 -11.90 9.95
CA VAL A 74 -0.84 -12.10 8.78
C VAL A 74 -2.28 -12.43 9.16
N PRO A 75 -2.56 -13.42 10.04
CA PRO A 75 -3.94 -13.70 10.44
C PRO A 75 -4.56 -12.53 11.23
N LYS A 76 -3.79 -11.84 12.08
CA LYS A 76 -4.26 -10.67 12.83
C LYS A 76 -4.57 -9.48 11.91
N ALA A 77 -3.70 -9.24 10.92
CA ALA A 77 -3.88 -8.23 9.88
C ALA A 77 -5.16 -8.48 9.07
N ARG A 78 -5.40 -9.75 8.67
CA ARG A 78 -6.64 -10.13 7.96
C ARG A 78 -7.90 -9.98 8.82
N ALA A 79 -7.79 -10.22 10.13
CA ALA A 79 -8.88 -10.01 11.09
C ALA A 79 -9.13 -8.53 11.37
N LEU A 80 -8.10 -7.69 11.29
CA LEU A 80 -8.18 -6.26 11.53
C LEU A 80 -8.85 -5.50 10.37
N VAL A 81 -8.98 -6.11 9.18
CA VAL A 81 -9.76 -5.53 8.09
C VAL A 81 -11.22 -5.46 8.53
N PRO A 82 -11.80 -4.25 8.70
CA PRO A 82 -13.20 -4.11 9.09
C PRO A 82 -14.13 -4.78 8.07
N GLU A 83 -15.25 -5.32 8.54
CA GLU A 83 -16.28 -5.92 7.68
C GLU A 83 -16.78 -4.95 6.60
N GLU A 84 -16.86 -3.66 6.92
CA GLU A 84 -17.20 -2.58 5.99
C GLU A 84 -16.26 -2.56 4.78
N VAL A 85 -14.94 -2.53 5.05
CA VAL A 85 -13.88 -2.53 4.03
C VAL A 85 -13.90 -3.83 3.24
N ARG A 86 -14.18 -4.97 3.90
CA ARG A 86 -14.29 -6.27 3.25
C ARG A 86 -15.48 -6.35 2.29
N LYS A 87 -16.61 -5.71 2.62
CA LYS A 87 -17.77 -5.59 1.72
C LYS A 87 -17.50 -4.64 0.56
N GLU A 88 -16.87 -3.50 0.82
CA GLU A 88 -16.44 -2.55 -0.22
C GLU A 88 -15.49 -3.25 -1.21
N LEU A 89 -14.50 -3.97 -0.71
CA LEU A 89 -13.61 -4.87 -1.44
C LEU A 89 -14.35 -5.84 -2.37
N GLN A 90 -15.35 -6.54 -1.84
CA GLN A 90 -16.14 -7.50 -2.61
C GLN A 90 -16.97 -6.82 -3.70
N LEU A 91 -17.52 -5.65 -3.42
CA LEU A 91 -18.27 -4.86 -4.40
C LEU A 91 -17.35 -4.40 -5.53
N ILE A 92 -16.20 -3.83 -5.20
CA ILE A 92 -15.18 -3.38 -6.15
C ILE A 92 -14.73 -4.54 -7.06
N VAL A 93 -14.48 -5.73 -6.51
CA VAL A 93 -14.12 -6.92 -7.30
C VAL A 93 -15.28 -7.40 -8.18
N ARG A 94 -16.52 -7.41 -7.68
CA ARG A 94 -17.69 -7.80 -8.47
C ARG A 94 -17.94 -6.84 -9.63
N ASP A 95 -17.88 -5.54 -9.37
CA ASP A 95 -18.06 -4.49 -10.37
C ASP A 95 -17.00 -4.59 -11.49
N ALA A 96 -15.74 -4.82 -11.11
CA ALA A 96 -14.67 -5.06 -12.07
C ALA A 96 -14.89 -6.32 -12.92
N LEU A 97 -15.39 -7.42 -12.32
CA LEU A 97 -15.69 -8.65 -13.05
C LEU A 97 -16.94 -8.54 -13.94
N GLU A 98 -17.97 -7.81 -13.52
CA GLU A 98 -19.16 -7.54 -14.34
C GLU A 98 -18.85 -6.61 -15.51
N SER A 99 -17.99 -5.61 -15.30
CA SER A 99 -17.52 -4.70 -16.34
C SER A 99 -16.68 -5.41 -17.40
N THR A 100 -15.89 -6.42 -17.01
CA THR A 100 -15.11 -7.27 -17.94
C THR A 100 -15.98 -8.21 -18.80
N LYS A 101 -17.23 -8.47 -18.40
CA LYS A 101 -18.14 -9.39 -19.10
C LYS A 101 -19.02 -8.69 -20.15
N ARG A 102 -18.86 -7.38 -20.33
CA ARG A 102 -19.69 -6.57 -21.24
C ARG A 102 -19.04 -6.33 -22.59
#